data_AF-A0A3D2ET40-F1
#
_entry.id   AF-A0A3D2ET40-F1
#
_cell.length_a   1.000
_cell.length_b   1.000
_cell.length_c   1.000
_cell.angle_alpha   90.00
_cell.angle_beta   90.00
_cell.angle_gamma   90.00
#
_symmetry.space_group_name_H-M   'P 1'
#
loop_
_entity.id
_entity.type
_entity.pdbx_description
1 polymer ?
#
loop_
_entity_poly.entity_id
_entity_poly.type
_entity_poly.pdbx_seq_one_letter_code
_entity_poly.pdbx_strand_id
1 'polypeptide(L)'
;ISRIPEEAVKGAHLVVTDTWASMGQEEEKQEREQAFAGYQVDEAMLDLAADDVLFMHCLPAYRGMEISENLFTDPRSVVFDEAENRLHAQKALMEFLLLKPAI
;
A
#
# COMPACT_ATOMS: atom_id res chain seq x y z
N ILE A 1 -14.59 -8.06 -8.72
CA ILE A 1 -14.22 -7.61 -7.36
C ILE A 1 -14.21 -8.85 -6.48
N SER A 2 -13.05 -9.31 -6.02
CA SER A 2 -12.95 -10.43 -5.07
C SER A 2 -13.00 -9.91 -3.63
N ARG A 3 -13.45 -10.77 -2.71
CA ARG A 3 -13.42 -10.54 -1.25
C ARG A 3 -12.50 -11.55 -0.54
N ILE A 4 -11.70 -12.26 -1.32
CA ILE A 4 -10.72 -13.24 -0.86
C ILE A 4 -9.36 -12.68 -1.30
N PRO A 5 -8.54 -12.14 -0.37
CA PRO A 5 -7.31 -11.45 -0.73
C PRO A 5 -6.35 -12.34 -1.52
N GLU A 6 -6.29 -13.63 -1.20
CA GLU A 6 -5.48 -14.64 -1.90
C GLU A 6 -5.90 -14.84 -3.36
N GLU A 7 -7.18 -14.62 -3.69
CA GLU A 7 -7.63 -14.62 -5.08
C GLU A 7 -7.27 -13.31 -5.78
N ALA A 8 -7.33 -12.19 -5.06
CA ALA A 8 -7.06 -10.87 -5.61
C ALA A 8 -5.58 -10.69 -5.98
N VAL A 9 -4.66 -11.29 -5.22
CA VAL A 9 -3.21 -11.18 -5.46
C VAL A 9 -2.69 -12.11 -6.56
N LYS A 10 -3.43 -13.16 -6.95
CA LYS A 10 -2.96 -14.13 -7.95
C LYS A 10 -2.60 -13.47 -9.28
N GLY A 11 -1.32 -13.54 -9.65
CA GLY A 11 -0.78 -12.94 -10.87
C GLY A 11 -0.70 -11.40 -10.85
N ALA A 12 -0.89 -10.77 -9.68
CA ALA A 12 -0.68 -9.34 -9.53
C ALA A 12 0.81 -9.01 -9.63
N HIS A 13 1.15 -7.96 -10.37
CA HIS A 13 2.53 -7.45 -10.46
C HIS A 13 2.78 -6.31 -9.46
N LEU A 14 1.72 -5.85 -8.80
CA LEU A 14 1.76 -4.83 -7.76
C LEU A 14 0.67 -5.13 -6.73
N VAL A 15 1.06 -5.21 -5.46
CA VAL A 15 0.16 -5.31 -4.32
C VAL A 15 0.30 -4.05 -3.47
N VAL A 16 -0.83 -3.41 -3.18
CA VAL A 16 -0.89 -2.18 -2.38
C VAL A 16 -1.84 -2.40 -1.21
N THR A 17 -1.43 -1.93 -0.03
CA THR A 17 -2.30 -1.85 1.15
C THR A 17 -2.12 -0.51 1.85
N ASP A 18 -2.99 -0.23 2.81
CA ASP A 18 -3.01 0.98 3.62
C ASP A 18 -3.55 0.63 5.03
N THR A 19 -3.41 1.57 5.96
CA THR A 19 -3.95 1.50 7.31
C THR A 19 -5.43 1.14 7.30
N TRP A 20 -5.82 0.18 8.15
CA TRP A 20 -7.22 -0.28 8.21
C TRP A 20 -8.18 0.72 8.85
N ALA A 21 -7.65 1.59 9.70
CA ALA A 21 -8.38 2.68 10.35
C ALA A 21 -7.69 4.00 10.02
N SER A 22 -8.38 4.84 9.24
CA SER A 22 -7.86 6.15 8.84
C SER A 22 -7.94 7.14 10.02
N MET A 23 -7.23 8.26 9.90
CA MET A 23 -7.37 9.39 10.82
C MET A 23 -8.85 9.81 10.95
N GLY A 24 -9.36 9.92 12.18
CA GLY A 24 -10.74 10.27 12.48
C GLY A 24 -11.70 9.08 12.64
N GLN A 25 -11.19 7.84 12.59
CA GLN A 25 -11.96 6.59 12.79
C GLN A 25 -11.50 5.81 14.02
N GLU A 26 -10.99 6.49 15.05
CA GLU A 26 -10.38 5.85 16.21
C GLU A 26 -11.38 5.01 17.02
N GLU A 27 -12.65 5.41 17.06
CA GLU A 27 -13.73 4.66 17.72
C GLU A 27 -14.05 3.33 17.00
N GLU A 28 -13.81 3.25 15.69
CA GLU A 28 -14.08 2.06 14.86
C GLU A 28 -12.88 1.12 14.77
N LYS A 29 -11.73 1.47 15.36
CA LYS A 29 -10.45 0.78 15.15
C LYS A 29 -10.54 -0.73 15.45
N GLN A 30 -11.16 -1.11 16.57
CA GLN A 30 -11.27 -2.52 16.97
C GLN A 30 -12.18 -3.33 16.04
N GLU A 31 -13.29 -2.75 15.56
CA GLU A 31 -14.18 -3.44 14.63
C GLU A 31 -13.49 -3.67 13.28
N ARG A 32 -12.74 -2.67 12.81
CA ARG A 32 -11.98 -2.75 11.56
C ARG A 32 -10.81 -3.73 11.66
N GLU A 33 -10.09 -3.74 12.77
CA GLU A 33 -9.06 -4.75 13.05
C GLU A 33 -9.60 -6.17 12.89
N GLN A 34 -10.78 -6.46 13.43
CA GLN A 34 -11.41 -7.78 13.30
C GLN A 34 -11.88 -8.06 11.86
N ALA A 35 -12.47 -7.07 11.20
CA ALA A 35 -12.98 -7.21 9.84
C ALA A 35 -11.87 -7.40 8.79
N PHE A 36 -10.72 -6.74 8.99
CA PHE A 36 -9.60 -6.73 8.06
C PHE A 36 -8.44 -7.66 8.45
N ALA A 37 -8.51 -8.37 9.58
CA ALA A 37 -7.46 -9.29 10.01
C ALA A 37 -7.02 -10.29 8.91
N GLY A 38 -7.96 -10.76 8.07
CA GLY A 38 -7.67 -11.67 6.95
C GLY A 38 -7.05 -11.00 5.72
N TYR A 39 -6.90 -9.68 5.72
CA TYR A 39 -6.35 -8.86 4.62
C TYR A 39 -4.94 -8.34 4.91
N GLN A 40 -4.28 -8.82 5.98
CA GLN A 40 -2.88 -8.50 6.22
C GLN A 40 -2.05 -8.95 5.01
N VAL A 41 -1.24 -8.04 4.48
CA VAL A 41 -0.24 -8.42 3.47
C VAL A 41 1.00 -8.92 4.21
N ASP A 42 1.39 -10.13 3.91
CA ASP A 42 2.63 -10.74 4.38
C ASP A 42 3.41 -11.35 3.21
N GLU A 43 4.59 -11.88 3.50
CA GLU A 43 5.47 -12.49 2.51
C GLU A 43 4.78 -13.65 1.78
N ALA A 44 3.99 -14.45 2.50
CA ALA A 44 3.25 -15.57 1.93
C ALA A 44 2.15 -15.12 0.97
N MET A 45 1.52 -13.97 1.24
CA MET A 45 0.54 -13.37 0.34
C MET A 45 1.19 -12.86 -0.95
N LEU A 46 2.39 -12.28 -0.84
CA LEU A 46 3.16 -11.88 -2.02
C LEU A 46 3.65 -13.08 -2.83
N ASP A 47 3.91 -14.24 -2.19
CA ASP A 47 4.30 -15.48 -2.90
C ASP A 47 3.18 -16.05 -3.79
N LEU A 48 1.94 -15.60 -3.61
CA LEU A 48 0.81 -15.96 -4.48
C LEU A 48 0.72 -15.08 -5.73
N ALA A 49 1.46 -13.98 -5.78
CA ALA A 49 1.42 -12.99 -6.85
C ALA A 49 2.34 -13.37 -8.02
N ALA A 50 2.60 -12.43 -8.94
CA ALA A 50 3.58 -12.66 -10.00
C ALA A 50 5.02 -12.72 -9.44
N ASP A 51 5.94 -13.40 -10.13
CA ASP A 51 7.33 -13.57 -9.69
C ASP A 51 8.08 -12.23 -9.54
N ASP A 52 7.65 -11.19 -10.25
CA ASP A 52 8.20 -9.84 -10.25
C ASP A 52 7.32 -8.84 -9.47
N VAL A 53 6.46 -9.32 -8.58
CA VAL A 53 5.56 -8.49 -7.79
C VAL A 53 6.32 -7.43 -7.00
N LEU A 54 5.80 -6.21 -7.05
CA LEU A 54 6.19 -5.13 -6.15
C LEU A 54 5.17 -4.99 -5.01
N PHE A 55 5.67 -4.60 -3.84
CA PHE A 55 4.85 -4.21 -2.71
C PHE A 55 4.97 -2.70 -2.44
N MET A 56 3.83 -2.03 -2.33
CA MET A 56 3.70 -0.59 -2.08
C MET A 56 2.79 -0.31 -0.88
N HIS A 57 3.04 0.81 -0.21
CA HIS A 57 2.28 1.29 0.94
C HIS A 57 2.46 2.80 1.08
N CYS A 58 1.36 3.55 1.16
CA CYS A 58 1.37 5.01 1.09
C CYS A 58 1.97 5.72 2.33
N LEU A 59 2.00 5.01 3.48
CA LEU A 59 2.48 5.44 4.79
C LEU A 59 1.56 6.46 5.51
N PRO A 60 1.57 6.50 6.86
CA PRO A 60 2.30 5.63 7.80
C PRO A 60 1.74 4.20 7.83
N ALA A 61 2.56 3.22 8.21
CA ALA A 61 2.11 1.83 8.36
C ALA A 61 2.22 1.34 9.81
N TYR A 62 1.29 0.48 10.22
CA TYR A 62 1.25 -0.26 11.45
C TYR A 62 1.69 -1.71 11.20
N ARG A 63 2.93 -1.99 11.58
CA ARG A 63 3.48 -3.35 11.53
C ARG A 63 2.71 -4.28 12.47
N GLY A 64 2.49 -5.51 12.00
CA GLY A 64 1.65 -6.50 12.67
C GLY A 64 0.14 -6.31 12.45
N MET A 65 -0.27 -5.28 11.70
CA MET A 65 -1.67 -5.01 11.32
C MET A 65 -1.85 -5.20 9.82
N GLU A 66 -1.92 -4.13 9.01
CA GLU A 66 -2.11 -4.24 7.56
C GLU A 66 -0.93 -4.90 6.83
N ILE A 67 0.23 -4.93 7.48
CA ILE A 67 1.45 -5.57 7.00
C ILE A 67 2.07 -6.45 8.09
N SER A 68 2.78 -7.51 7.68
CA SER A 68 3.65 -8.26 8.60
C SER A 68 4.79 -7.39 9.14
N GLU A 69 5.39 -7.80 10.27
CA GLU A 69 6.47 -7.06 10.93
C GLU A 69 7.70 -6.82 10.03
N ASN A 70 7.99 -7.77 9.15
CA ASN A 70 9.22 -7.78 8.35
C ASN A 70 9.01 -7.38 6.88
N LEU A 71 7.76 -7.16 6.45
CA LEU A 71 7.43 -6.92 5.03
C LEU A 71 8.19 -5.72 4.43
N PHE A 72 8.46 -4.68 5.23
CA PHE A 72 9.22 -3.52 4.76
C PHE A 72 10.67 -3.82 4.42
N THR A 73 11.23 -4.91 4.94
CA THR A 73 12.58 -5.37 4.63
C THR A 73 12.60 -6.44 3.53
N ASP A 74 11.43 -6.88 3.06
CA ASP A 74 11.32 -7.80 1.93
C ASP A 74 11.88 -7.11 0.67
N PRO A 75 12.69 -7.81 -0.15
CA PRO A 75 13.27 -7.23 -1.37
C PRO A 75 12.24 -6.76 -2.41
N ARG A 76 10.98 -7.23 -2.32
CA ARG A 76 9.87 -6.80 -3.18
C ARG A 76 9.26 -5.47 -2.74
N SER A 77 9.58 -5.00 -1.54
CA SER A 77 9.07 -3.73 -0.99
C SER A 77 9.77 -2.53 -1.63
N VAL A 78 8.97 -1.65 -2.24
CA VAL A 78 9.44 -0.38 -2.84
C VAL A 78 8.85 0.85 -2.12
N VAL A 79 8.41 0.67 -0.87
CA VAL A 79 7.71 1.70 -0.07
C VAL A 79 8.51 3.01 0.07
N PHE A 80 9.85 2.93 0.21
CA PHE A 80 10.67 4.14 0.32
C PHE A 80 10.89 4.84 -1.02
N ASP A 81 10.97 4.10 -2.11
CA ASP A 81 11.00 4.69 -3.46
C ASP A 81 9.66 5.34 -3.80
N GLU A 82 8.54 4.72 -3.42
CA GLU A 82 7.20 5.32 -3.49
C GLU A 82 7.15 6.65 -2.71
N ALA A 83 7.64 6.66 -1.47
CA ALA A 83 7.68 7.84 -0.62
C ALA A 83 8.56 8.95 -1.23
N GLU A 84 9.75 8.62 -1.75
CA GLU A 84 10.63 9.56 -2.44
C GLU A 84 9.95 10.16 -3.68
N ASN A 85 9.27 9.32 -4.46
CA ASN A 85 8.60 9.74 -5.69
C ASN A 85 7.49 10.76 -5.47
N ARG A 86 6.97 10.92 -4.25
CA ARG A 86 6.07 12.04 -3.90
C ARG A 86 6.71 13.39 -4.17
N LEU A 87 8.00 13.57 -3.86
CA LEU A 87 8.73 14.81 -4.13
C LEU A 87 8.75 15.13 -5.62
N HIS A 88 9.11 14.13 -6.43
CA HIS A 88 9.26 14.30 -7.87
C HIS A 88 7.92 14.53 -8.57
N ALA A 89 6.91 13.72 -8.24
CA ALA A 89 5.57 13.85 -8.79
C ALA A 89 4.95 15.21 -8.44
N GLN A 90 5.08 15.68 -7.21
CA GLN A 90 4.54 16.96 -6.78
C GLN A 90 5.28 18.15 -7.40
N LYS A 91 6.61 18.09 -7.55
CA LYS A 91 7.38 19.12 -8.29
C LYS A 91 6.89 19.25 -9.74
N ALA A 92 6.74 18.13 -10.43
CA ALA A 92 6.24 18.11 -11.81
C ALA A 92 4.79 18.65 -11.90
N LEU A 93 3.92 18.26 -10.95
CA LEU A 93 2.56 18.78 -10.89
C LEU A 93 2.52 20.29 -10.65
N MET A 94 3.33 20.81 -9.73
CA MET A 94 3.42 22.25 -9.47
C MET A 94 3.89 23.02 -10.70
N GLU A 95 4.92 22.53 -11.40
CA GLU A 95 5.38 23.14 -12.66
C GLU A 95 4.26 23.14 -13.70
N PHE A 96 3.59 22.00 -13.89
CA PHE A 96 2.48 21.85 -14.84
C PHE A 96 1.36 22.86 -14.55
N LEU A 97 0.97 23.03 -13.29
CA LEU A 97 -0.15 23.90 -12.91
C LEU A 97 0.21 25.40 -12.91
N LEU A 98 1.44 25.76 -12.54
CA LEU A 98 1.83 27.17 -12.37
C LEU A 98 2.46 27.79 -13.62
N LEU A 99 3.13 26.99 -14.46
CA LEU A 99 3.92 27.49 -15.59
C LEU A 99 3.28 27.23 -16.96
N LYS A 100 2.31 26.32 -17.06
CA LYS A 100 1.56 26.19 -18.32
C LYS A 100 0.55 27.33 -18.42
N PRO A 101 0.56 28.12 -19.52
CA PRO A 101 -0.53 29.06 -19.77
C PRO A 101 -1.82 28.25 -19.86
N ALA A 102 -2.87 28.73 -19.19
CA ALA A 102 -4.22 28.25 -19.45
C ALA A 102 -4.46 28.33 -20.96
N ILE A 103 -4.83 27.20 -21.56
CA ILE A 103 -5.31 27.17 -22.95
C ILE A 103 -6.54 28.08 -23.04
#